data_AF-A0A9N9QX47-F1
#
_entry.id   AF-A0A9N9QX47-F1
#
_cell.length_a   1.000
_cell.length_b   1.000
_cell.length_c   1.000
_cell.angle_alpha   90.00
_cell.angle_beta   90.00
_cell.angle_gamma   90.00
#
_symmetry.space_group_name_H-M   'P 1'
#
loop_
_entity.id
_entity.type
_entity.pdbx_description
1 polymer ?
#
loop_
_entity_poly.entity_id
_entity_poly.type
_entity_poly.pdbx_seq_one_letter_code
_entity_poly.pdbx_strand_id
1 'polypeptide(L)'
;MQDIQNTITYGGTAPERNTEILHRLGNLESNIKEIITDTKETISGNIKETAENITKEMEKVTAQETTTSTGVQRANTYAEIAKSGNDRRPKTMHSILIASKNDNDMAEDVINKTKAILKPEKNGIQIERIRKVKDQRIIVSCKEEREIQKLKERINESEELEAEKVKNKNPLIIIKDVKYKMTDEEIKTAIRNQNPDIYVDEQEEDDFKIQTQDKEH
;
A
#
# COMPACT_ATOMS: atom_id res chain seq x y z
N MET A 1 41.39 26.80 -33.38
CA MET A 1 42.64 27.41 -32.89
C MET A 1 42.68 28.82 -33.42
N GLN A 2 42.53 29.82 -32.56
CA GLN A 2 42.68 31.22 -32.94
C GLN A 2 43.42 31.90 -31.80
N ASP A 3 44.73 32.07 -32.02
CA ASP A 3 45.66 32.71 -31.11
C ASP A 3 45.32 34.20 -30.99
N ILE A 4 44.97 34.64 -29.78
CA ILE A 4 44.91 36.05 -29.43
C ILE A 4 46.29 36.40 -28.87
N GLN A 5 47.17 36.90 -29.73
CA GLN A 5 48.39 37.56 -29.31
C GLN A 5 48.05 38.95 -28.73
N ASN A 6 47.97 39.05 -27.41
CA ASN A 6 48.01 40.34 -26.73
C ASN A 6 49.48 40.77 -26.58
N THR A 7 49.95 41.60 -27.52
CA THR A 7 51.25 42.27 -27.44
C THR A 7 51.14 43.42 -26.44
N ILE A 8 51.80 43.30 -25.28
CA ILE A 8 51.93 44.41 -24.32
C ILE A 8 53.22 45.15 -24.66
N THR A 9 53.08 46.37 -25.18
CA THR A 9 54.18 47.33 -25.33
C THR A 9 54.52 47.93 -23.96
N TYR A 10 55.76 47.75 -23.50
CA TYR A 10 56.22 48.22 -22.19
C TYR A 10 57.12 49.46 -22.32
N GLY A 11 56.59 50.65 -22.04
CA GLY A 11 57.37 51.88 -21.84
C GLY A 11 57.14 52.43 -20.42
N GLY A 12 58.18 52.46 -19.59
CA GLY A 12 58.13 52.97 -18.21
C GLY A 12 59.17 52.30 -17.30
N THR A 13 59.69 53.02 -16.30
CA THR A 13 60.75 52.50 -15.41
C THR A 13 60.16 51.51 -14.39
N ALA A 14 60.97 50.55 -13.89
CA ALA A 14 60.53 49.47 -12.99
C ALA A 14 59.64 49.90 -11.80
N PRO A 15 59.87 51.02 -11.08
CA PRO A 15 59.00 51.43 -9.97
C PRO A 15 57.59 51.84 -10.41
N GLU A 16 57.44 52.48 -11.57
CA GLU A 16 56.14 52.95 -12.08
C GLU A 16 55.22 51.78 -12.47
N ARG A 17 55.81 50.70 -13.00
CA ARG A 17 55.08 49.46 -13.34
C ARG A 17 54.51 48.77 -12.10
N ASN A 18 55.29 48.74 -11.02
CA ASN A 18 54.85 48.14 -9.76
C ASN A 18 53.68 48.93 -9.16
N THR A 19 53.71 50.26 -9.23
CA THR A 19 52.59 51.09 -8.77
C THR A 19 51.31 50.89 -9.59
N GLU A 20 51.41 50.74 -10.91
CA GLU A 20 50.25 50.47 -11.75
C GLU A 20 49.66 49.07 -11.50
N ILE A 21 50.50 48.05 -11.30
CA ILE A 21 50.06 46.70 -10.94
C ILE A 21 49.33 46.71 -9.59
N LEU A 22 49.87 47.41 -8.58
CA LEU A 22 49.24 47.53 -7.27
C LEU A 22 47.87 48.23 -7.35
N HIS A 23 47.74 49.28 -8.15
CA HIS A 23 46.47 49.98 -8.36
C HIS A 23 45.44 49.07 -9.04
N ARG A 24 45.84 48.29 -10.05
CA ARG A 24 44.96 47.33 -10.73
C ARG A 24 44.52 46.19 -9.80
N LEU A 25 45.41 45.70 -8.95
CA LEU A 25 45.08 44.69 -7.94
C LEU A 25 44.08 45.22 -6.91
N GLY A 26 44.25 46.46 -6.43
CA GLY A 26 43.30 47.09 -5.52
C GLY A 26 41.90 47.25 -6.14
N ASN A 27 41.83 47.65 -7.41
CA ASN A 27 40.56 47.73 -8.13
C ASN A 27 39.89 46.36 -8.31
N LEU A 28 40.68 45.33 -8.60
CA LEU A 28 40.16 43.96 -8.73
C LEU A 28 39.61 43.44 -7.40
N GLU A 29 40.30 43.69 -6.29
CA GLU A 29 39.82 43.33 -4.95
C GLU A 29 38.51 44.05 -4.60
N SER A 30 38.38 45.33 -4.98
CA SER A 30 37.14 46.08 -4.78
C SER A 30 35.98 45.46 -5.55
N ASN A 31 36.18 45.15 -6.84
CA ASN A 31 35.14 44.55 -7.68
C ASN A 31 34.74 43.14 -7.18
N ILE A 32 35.69 42.34 -6.71
CA ILE A 32 35.40 41.02 -6.15
C ILE A 32 34.56 41.14 -4.88
N LYS A 33 34.85 42.12 -4.01
CA LYS A 33 34.06 42.35 -2.79
C LYS A 33 32.62 42.75 -3.13
N GLU A 34 32.43 43.62 -4.11
CA GLU A 34 31.10 44.05 -4.57
C GLU A 34 30.29 42.89 -5.15
N ILE A 35 30.89 42.04 -5.99
CA ILE A 35 30.22 40.85 -6.53
C ILE A 35 29.81 39.88 -5.40
N ILE A 36 30.67 39.69 -4.40
CA ILE A 36 30.36 38.83 -3.24
C ILE A 36 29.20 39.38 -2.42
N THR A 37 29.14 40.71 -2.20
CA THR A 37 28.04 41.33 -1.46
C THR A 37 26.72 41.19 -2.21
N ASP A 38 26.71 41.45 -3.51
CA ASP A 38 25.50 41.35 -4.33
C ASP A 38 24.98 39.91 -4.41
N THR A 39 25.90 38.95 -4.55
CA THR A 39 25.55 37.52 -4.57
C THR A 39 24.98 37.08 -3.23
N LYS A 40 25.53 37.57 -2.11
CA LYS A 40 25.04 37.27 -0.76
C LYS A 40 23.64 37.84 -0.53
N GLU A 41 23.38 39.07 -0.96
CA GLU A 41 22.06 39.69 -0.85
C GLU A 41 21.03 38.94 -1.70
N THR A 42 21.39 38.58 -2.94
CA THR A 42 20.51 37.82 -3.84
C THR A 42 20.15 36.45 -3.26
N ILE A 43 21.12 35.70 -2.73
CA ILE A 43 20.88 34.39 -2.11
C ILE A 43 20.01 34.54 -0.86
N SER A 44 20.27 35.56 -0.03
CA SER A 44 19.47 35.82 1.17
C SER A 44 18.01 36.17 0.84
N GLY A 45 17.78 36.95 -0.21
CA GLY A 45 16.45 37.28 -0.70
C GLY A 45 15.69 36.03 -1.15
N ASN A 46 16.31 35.21 -1.99
CA ASN A 46 15.71 33.98 -2.51
C ASN A 46 15.40 32.96 -1.39
N ILE A 47 16.27 32.82 -0.39
CA ILE A 47 16.03 31.95 0.77
C ILE A 47 14.82 32.45 1.57
N LYS A 48 14.72 33.76 1.78
CA LYS A 48 13.61 34.37 2.53
C LYS A 48 12.29 34.19 1.80
N GLU A 49 12.25 34.45 0.50
CA GLU A 49 11.06 34.25 -0.33
C GLU A 49 10.64 32.77 -0.36
N THR A 50 11.60 31.84 -0.48
CA THR A 50 11.32 30.41 -0.44
C THR A 50 10.76 29.98 0.92
N ALA A 51 11.28 30.50 2.03
CA ALA A 51 10.77 30.23 3.37
C ALA A 51 9.35 30.79 3.59
N GLU A 52 9.06 31.99 3.07
CA GLU A 52 7.72 32.58 3.09
C GLU A 52 6.72 31.78 2.22
N ASN A 53 7.16 31.24 1.10
CA ASN A 53 6.33 30.38 0.26
C ASN A 53 6.07 29.02 0.93
N ILE A 54 7.09 28.40 1.55
CA ILE A 54 6.92 27.15 2.31
C ILE A 54 5.94 27.32 3.46
N THR A 55 6.03 28.41 4.22
CA THR A 55 5.12 28.68 5.35
C THR A 55 3.68 28.90 4.88
N LYS A 56 3.46 29.67 3.81
CA LYS A 56 2.13 29.83 3.19
C LYS A 56 1.56 28.52 2.65
N GLU A 57 2.38 27.67 2.04
CA GLU A 57 1.94 26.35 1.56
C GLU A 57 1.66 25.38 2.73
N MET A 58 2.42 25.42 3.82
CA MET A 58 2.15 24.62 5.02
C MET A 58 0.85 25.03 5.74
N GLU A 59 0.52 26.33 5.78
CA GLU A 59 -0.78 26.78 6.30
C GLU A 59 -1.95 26.30 5.43
N LYS A 60 -1.81 26.29 4.09
CA LYS A 60 -2.81 25.71 3.19
C LYS A 60 -2.98 24.20 3.40
N VAL A 61 -1.89 23.47 3.59
CA VAL A 61 -1.93 22.02 3.88
C VAL A 61 -2.65 21.75 5.20
N THR A 62 -2.38 22.55 6.25
CA THR A 62 -3.01 22.38 7.57
C THR A 62 -4.51 22.73 7.56
N ALA A 63 -4.93 23.67 6.70
CA ALA A 63 -6.34 24.03 6.50
C ALA A 63 -7.12 23.04 5.59
N GLN A 64 -6.42 22.20 4.82
CA GLN A 64 -7.03 21.17 3.95
C GLN A 64 -7.06 19.76 4.56
N GLU A 65 -6.47 19.54 5.75
CA GLU A 65 -6.51 18.26 6.49
C GLU A 65 -7.89 17.91 7.11
N THR A 66 -8.99 18.44 6.57
CA THR A 66 -10.32 17.78 6.63
C THR A 66 -10.57 16.82 5.48
N THR A 67 -9.73 16.79 4.45
CA THR A 67 -9.85 15.81 3.36
C THR A 67 -8.50 15.50 2.74
N THR A 68 -8.22 14.20 2.62
CA THR A 68 -7.19 13.57 1.78
C THR A 68 -5.75 13.47 2.34
N SER A 69 -5.55 12.30 2.93
CA SER A 69 -4.33 11.57 3.31
C SER A 69 -3.18 11.52 2.29
N THR A 70 -1.97 11.85 2.76
CA THR A 70 -0.70 11.25 2.30
C THR A 70 0.31 11.10 3.45
N GLY A 71 0.72 9.86 3.76
CA GLY A 71 2.15 9.55 3.76
C GLY A 71 2.95 9.41 5.07
N VAL A 72 2.40 9.57 6.27
CA VAL A 72 3.10 9.18 7.52
C VAL A 72 2.18 8.26 8.31
N GLN A 73 2.56 6.99 8.46
CA GLN A 73 1.81 6.04 9.30
C GLN A 73 1.93 6.47 10.77
N ARG A 74 1.04 7.37 11.21
CA ARG A 74 0.77 7.52 12.63
C ARG A 74 0.26 6.17 13.11
N ALA A 75 0.99 5.55 14.03
CA ALA A 75 0.51 4.35 14.69
C ALA A 75 -0.80 4.71 15.41
N ASN A 76 -1.89 4.03 15.04
CA ASN A 76 -3.21 4.29 15.60
C ASN A 76 -3.15 4.24 17.13
N THR A 77 -3.67 5.27 17.78
CA THR A 77 -3.72 5.28 19.24
C THR A 77 -4.69 4.23 19.76
N TYR A 78 -4.49 3.74 20.99
CA TYR A 78 -5.34 2.71 21.58
C TYR A 78 -6.83 3.12 21.63
N ALA A 79 -7.09 4.42 21.83
CA ALA A 79 -8.43 5.00 21.80
C ALA A 79 -9.06 5.01 20.39
N GLU A 80 -8.25 5.13 19.34
CA GLU A 80 -8.69 5.14 17.95
C GLU A 80 -9.00 3.72 17.46
N ILE A 81 -8.19 2.74 17.86
CA ILE A 81 -8.45 1.31 17.63
C ILE A 81 -9.72 0.86 18.37
N ALA A 82 -9.96 1.36 19.58
CA ALA A 82 -11.17 1.05 20.35
C ALA A 82 -12.44 1.70 19.77
N LYS A 83 -12.32 2.90 19.17
CA LYS A 83 -13.43 3.61 18.50
C LYS A 83 -13.73 3.09 17.10
N SER A 84 -12.73 2.54 16.40
CA SER A 84 -13.00 1.68 15.25
C SER A 84 -13.62 0.41 15.80
N GLY A 85 -14.93 0.47 16.10
CA GLY A 85 -15.76 -0.68 16.31
C GLY A 85 -15.52 -1.57 15.12
N ASN A 86 -14.66 -2.57 15.31
CA ASN A 86 -14.27 -3.45 14.26
C ASN A 86 -15.57 -4.16 13.93
N ASP A 87 -16.18 -3.84 12.78
CA ASP A 87 -17.22 -4.65 12.19
C ASP A 87 -16.56 -5.99 11.88
N ARG A 88 -16.38 -6.79 12.93
CA ARG A 88 -15.87 -8.17 12.91
C ARG A 88 -16.92 -9.10 12.32
N ARG A 89 -17.93 -8.55 11.64
CA ARG A 89 -18.77 -9.34 10.76
C ARG A 89 -17.84 -9.81 9.65
N PRO A 90 -17.60 -11.12 9.51
CA PRO A 90 -16.83 -11.61 8.37
C PRO A 90 -17.54 -11.11 7.12
N LYS A 91 -16.90 -10.17 6.42
CA LYS A 91 -17.40 -9.69 5.13
C LYS A 91 -17.50 -10.91 4.24
N THR A 92 -18.68 -11.18 3.69
CA THR A 92 -18.88 -12.29 2.77
C THR A 92 -18.04 -11.99 1.53
N MET A 93 -16.90 -12.67 1.41
CA MET A 93 -16.03 -12.56 0.25
C MET A 93 -16.21 -13.81 -0.58
N HIS A 94 -16.49 -13.62 -1.85
CA HIS A 94 -16.40 -14.72 -2.80
C HIS A 94 -14.90 -14.97 -3.05
N SER A 95 -14.48 -16.23 -3.15
CA SER A 95 -13.07 -16.58 -3.38
C SER A 95 -12.89 -17.71 -4.39
N ILE A 96 -11.82 -17.64 -5.18
CA ILE A 96 -11.35 -18.72 -6.05
C ILE A 96 -9.89 -19.08 -5.76
N LEU A 97 -9.55 -20.33 -6.01
CA LEU A 97 -8.21 -20.86 -5.96
C LEU A 97 -7.64 -20.79 -7.38
N ILE A 98 -6.43 -20.29 -7.51
CA ILE A 98 -5.70 -20.22 -8.77
C ILE A 98 -4.40 -20.99 -8.60
N ALA A 99 -4.15 -21.91 -9.52
CA ALA A 99 -2.91 -22.66 -9.61
C ALA A 99 -2.25 -22.41 -10.98
N SER A 100 -0.93 -22.56 -11.04
CA SER A 100 -0.24 -22.66 -12.32
C SER A 100 -0.39 -24.08 -12.86
N LYS A 101 -0.45 -24.20 -14.19
CA LYS A 101 -0.31 -25.51 -14.86
C LYS A 101 1.15 -25.97 -14.96
N ASN A 102 2.11 -25.09 -14.67
CA ASN A 102 3.53 -25.41 -14.62
C ASN A 102 3.96 -25.65 -13.17
N ASP A 103 4.47 -26.85 -12.87
CA ASP A 103 4.88 -27.25 -11.51
C ASP A 103 6.11 -26.50 -10.97
N ASN A 104 6.86 -25.82 -11.86
CA ASN A 104 8.04 -25.04 -11.50
C ASN A 104 7.71 -23.60 -11.07
N ASP A 105 6.48 -23.13 -11.30
CA ASP A 105 6.10 -21.75 -10.98
C ASP A 105 5.87 -21.60 -9.48
N MET A 106 6.53 -20.61 -8.87
CA MET A 106 6.30 -20.29 -7.47
C MET A 106 5.01 -19.48 -7.30
N ALA A 107 4.49 -19.44 -6.06
CA ALA A 107 3.29 -18.65 -5.75
C ALA A 107 3.40 -17.17 -6.14
N GLU A 108 4.61 -16.59 -6.21
CA GLU A 108 4.82 -15.22 -6.69
C GLU A 108 4.65 -15.09 -8.20
N ASP A 109 5.11 -16.07 -8.95
CA ASP A 109 4.92 -16.12 -10.40
C ASP A 109 3.43 -16.24 -10.74
N VAL A 110 2.69 -17.07 -9.99
CA VAL A 110 1.23 -17.17 -10.12
C VAL A 110 0.55 -15.83 -9.88
N ILE A 111 0.98 -15.05 -8.88
CA ILE A 111 0.43 -13.71 -8.61
C ILE A 111 0.71 -12.77 -9.79
N ASN A 112 1.93 -12.77 -10.30
CA ASN A 112 2.33 -11.89 -11.39
C ASN A 112 1.59 -12.24 -12.69
N LYS A 113 1.48 -13.53 -13.02
CA LYS A 113 0.68 -14.02 -14.15
C LYS A 113 -0.79 -13.68 -14.01
N THR A 114 -1.36 -13.87 -12.82
CA THR A 114 -2.75 -13.51 -12.53
C THR A 114 -2.97 -12.01 -12.76
N LYS A 115 -2.09 -11.15 -12.25
CA LYS A 115 -2.17 -9.69 -12.48
C LYS A 115 -2.01 -9.33 -13.96
N ALA A 116 -1.12 -10.00 -14.68
CA ALA A 116 -0.88 -9.77 -16.11
C ALA A 116 -2.09 -10.14 -16.99
N ILE A 117 -2.81 -11.21 -16.63
CA ILE A 117 -4.04 -11.64 -17.32
C ILE A 117 -5.19 -10.70 -16.99
N LEU A 118 -5.33 -10.29 -15.72
CA LEU A 118 -6.47 -9.51 -15.28
C LEU A 118 -6.41 -8.03 -15.61
N LYS A 119 -5.22 -7.42 -15.68
CA LYS A 119 -5.02 -5.96 -15.86
C LYS A 119 -6.20 -5.16 -15.26
N PRO A 120 -6.25 -4.99 -13.93
CA PRO A 120 -7.44 -4.49 -13.22
C PRO A 120 -8.05 -3.21 -13.81
N GLU A 121 -7.19 -2.34 -14.34
CA GLU A 121 -7.55 -1.08 -15.02
C GLU A 121 -8.41 -1.27 -16.28
N LYS A 122 -8.29 -2.40 -16.98
CA LYS A 122 -9.00 -2.65 -18.24
C LYS A 122 -10.28 -3.46 -18.06
N ASN A 123 -10.30 -4.35 -17.07
CA ASN A 123 -11.35 -5.37 -16.95
C ASN A 123 -12.39 -5.06 -15.87
N GLY A 124 -12.17 -4.02 -15.06
CA GLY A 124 -13.13 -3.57 -14.05
C GLY A 124 -13.41 -4.61 -12.96
N ILE A 125 -12.48 -5.54 -12.72
CA ILE A 125 -12.56 -6.54 -11.65
C ILE A 125 -11.78 -6.01 -10.45
N GLN A 126 -12.46 -5.79 -9.33
CA GLN A 126 -11.82 -5.35 -8.10
C GLN A 126 -11.37 -6.54 -7.26
N ILE A 127 -10.06 -6.77 -7.21
CA ILE A 127 -9.49 -7.75 -6.28
C ILE A 127 -9.36 -7.10 -4.90
N GLU A 128 -10.03 -7.67 -3.90
CA GLU A 128 -9.98 -7.16 -2.53
C GLU A 128 -8.84 -7.81 -1.74
N ARG A 129 -8.55 -9.10 -1.99
CA ARG A 129 -7.48 -9.81 -1.30
C ARG A 129 -6.85 -10.90 -2.16
N ILE A 130 -5.53 -11.02 -2.08
CA ILE A 130 -4.77 -12.16 -2.60
C ILE A 130 -4.01 -12.79 -1.44
N ARG A 131 -4.12 -14.12 -1.29
CA ARG A 131 -3.43 -14.89 -0.26
C ARG A 131 -2.68 -16.06 -0.89
N LYS A 132 -1.40 -16.22 -0.54
CA LYS A 132 -0.61 -17.42 -0.88
C LYS A 132 -1.10 -18.60 -0.04
N VAL A 133 -1.26 -19.77 -0.67
CA VAL A 133 -1.57 -21.03 0.00
C VAL A 133 -0.49 -22.07 -0.28
N LYS A 134 -0.64 -23.27 0.28
CA LYS A 134 0.29 -24.37 0.04
C LYS A 134 0.23 -24.81 -1.44
N ASP A 135 1.25 -25.55 -1.84
CA ASP A 135 1.35 -26.17 -3.17
C ASP A 135 1.41 -25.16 -4.32
N GLN A 136 2.07 -24.02 -4.08
CA GLN A 136 2.33 -22.99 -5.08
C GLN A 136 1.05 -22.34 -5.66
N ARG A 137 -0.07 -22.44 -4.93
CA ARG A 137 -1.36 -21.86 -5.34
C ARG A 137 -1.65 -20.55 -4.61
N ILE A 138 -2.63 -19.81 -5.11
CA ILE A 138 -3.13 -18.58 -4.49
C ILE A 138 -4.65 -18.59 -4.38
N ILE A 139 -5.18 -17.93 -3.36
CA ILE A 139 -6.60 -17.62 -3.24
C ILE A 139 -6.81 -16.14 -3.53
N VAL A 140 -7.74 -15.85 -4.43
CA VAL A 140 -8.16 -14.49 -4.78
C VAL A 140 -9.59 -14.28 -4.35
N SER A 141 -9.83 -13.19 -3.62
CA SER A 141 -11.14 -12.83 -3.10
C SER A 141 -11.64 -11.53 -3.73
N CYS A 142 -12.91 -11.54 -4.16
CA CYS A 142 -13.61 -10.38 -4.72
C CYS A 142 -14.89 -10.09 -3.92
N LYS A 143 -15.42 -8.88 -4.11
CA LYS A 143 -16.60 -8.41 -3.38
C LYS A 143 -17.89 -8.99 -3.97
N GLU A 144 -17.97 -9.10 -5.29
CA GLU A 144 -19.17 -9.60 -5.97
C GLU A 144 -18.94 -10.99 -6.58
N GLU A 145 -19.99 -11.84 -6.57
CA GLU A 145 -19.94 -13.15 -7.22
C GLU A 145 -19.76 -13.04 -8.74
N ARG A 146 -20.32 -11.99 -9.36
CA ARG A 146 -20.18 -11.71 -10.79
C ARG A 146 -18.72 -11.47 -11.19
N GLU A 147 -17.97 -10.75 -10.37
CA GLU A 147 -16.55 -10.49 -10.58
C GLU A 147 -15.74 -11.79 -10.56
N ILE A 148 -16.07 -12.69 -9.63
CA ILE A 148 -15.45 -14.01 -9.51
C ILE A 148 -15.72 -14.90 -10.72
N GLN A 149 -16.94 -14.87 -11.24
CA GLN A 149 -17.28 -15.69 -12.39
C GLN A 149 -16.51 -15.24 -13.64
N LYS A 150 -16.45 -13.92 -13.87
CA LYS A 150 -15.61 -13.33 -14.93
C LYS A 150 -14.13 -13.64 -14.75
N LEU A 151 -13.65 -13.52 -13.51
CA LEU A 151 -12.27 -13.84 -13.14
C LEU A 151 -11.94 -15.31 -13.47
N LYS A 152 -12.83 -16.23 -13.11
CA LYS A 152 -12.68 -17.67 -13.37
C LYS A 152 -12.65 -17.98 -14.86
N GLU A 153 -13.59 -17.41 -15.63
CA GLU A 153 -13.65 -17.57 -17.09
C GLU A 153 -12.35 -17.10 -17.73
N ARG A 154 -11.90 -15.90 -17.38
CA ARG A 154 -10.69 -15.31 -17.96
C ARG A 154 -9.42 -16.07 -17.62
N ILE A 155 -9.32 -16.61 -16.41
CA ILE A 155 -8.16 -17.42 -16.01
C ILE A 155 -8.19 -18.77 -16.73
N ASN A 156 -9.36 -19.40 -16.88
CA ASN A 156 -9.46 -20.69 -17.57
C ASN A 156 -9.28 -20.58 -19.09
N GLU A 157 -9.50 -19.40 -19.68
CA GLU A 157 -9.08 -19.09 -21.06
C GLU A 157 -7.56 -19.03 -21.23
N SER A 158 -6.79 -18.87 -20.15
CA SER A 158 -5.33 -18.85 -20.19
C SER A 158 -4.76 -20.27 -20.28
N GLU A 159 -3.73 -20.44 -21.09
CA GLU A 159 -2.98 -21.69 -21.14
C GLU A 159 -2.13 -21.90 -19.88
N GLU A 160 -1.72 -20.84 -19.19
CA GLU A 160 -0.74 -20.90 -18.09
C GLU A 160 -1.34 -21.22 -16.72
N LEU A 161 -2.60 -20.85 -16.48
CA LEU A 161 -3.22 -20.89 -15.15
C LEU A 161 -4.54 -21.68 -15.18
N GLU A 162 -4.95 -22.17 -14.02
CA GLU A 162 -6.26 -22.79 -13.80
C GLU A 162 -6.95 -22.18 -12.58
N ALA A 163 -8.27 -22.02 -12.66
CA ALA A 163 -9.10 -21.48 -11.59
C ALA A 163 -10.16 -22.48 -11.09
N GLU A 164 -10.11 -22.79 -9.79
CA GLU A 164 -11.04 -23.65 -9.07
C GLU A 164 -11.87 -22.84 -8.06
N LYS A 165 -13.15 -23.19 -7.86
CA LYS A 165 -13.98 -22.55 -6.84
C LYS A 165 -13.55 -23.04 -5.46
N VAL A 166 -13.23 -22.12 -4.55
CA VAL A 166 -12.93 -22.49 -3.15
C VAL A 166 -14.23 -22.98 -2.52
N LYS A 167 -14.27 -24.25 -2.11
CA LYS A 167 -15.33 -24.73 -1.23
C LYS A 167 -15.10 -24.15 0.16
N ASN A 168 -16.03 -23.32 0.62
CA ASN A 168 -16.02 -22.86 2.00
C ASN A 168 -16.15 -24.07 2.90
N LYS A 169 -15.29 -24.15 3.92
CA LYS A 169 -15.45 -25.17 4.97
C LYS A 169 -16.70 -24.84 5.77
N ASN A 170 -17.36 -25.88 6.28
CA ASN A 170 -18.47 -25.71 7.21
C ASN A 170 -18.00 -24.87 8.41
N PRO A 171 -18.80 -23.89 8.86
CA PRO A 171 -18.43 -23.04 9.98
C PRO A 171 -18.27 -23.87 11.25
N LEU A 172 -17.19 -23.61 12.00
CA LEU A 172 -16.99 -24.22 13.32
C LEU A 172 -17.54 -23.29 14.39
N ILE A 173 -18.52 -23.77 15.14
CA ILE A 173 -19.12 -23.04 16.27
C ILE A 173 -18.55 -23.62 17.57
N ILE A 174 -18.04 -22.75 18.45
CA ILE A 174 -17.58 -23.14 19.79
C ILE A 174 -18.57 -22.59 20.81
N ILE A 175 -19.30 -23.49 21.46
CA ILE A 175 -20.23 -23.16 22.55
C ILE A 175 -19.51 -23.41 23.87
N LYS A 176 -19.46 -22.38 24.72
CA LYS A 176 -18.85 -22.46 26.06
C LYS A 176 -19.93 -22.62 27.11
N ASP A 177 -19.53 -23.11 28.28
CA ASP A 177 -20.39 -23.25 29.46
C ASP A 177 -21.62 -24.16 29.25
N VAL A 178 -21.44 -25.20 28.42
CA VAL A 178 -22.43 -26.26 28.24
C VAL A 178 -22.39 -27.18 29.47
N LYS A 179 -23.56 -27.56 29.99
CA LYS A 179 -23.66 -28.47 31.13
C LYS A 179 -23.07 -29.83 30.77
N TYR A 180 -22.22 -30.39 31.63
CA TYR A 180 -21.55 -31.68 31.38
C TYR A 180 -22.50 -32.87 31.17
N LYS A 181 -23.73 -32.80 31.68
CA LYS A 181 -24.74 -33.86 31.55
C LYS A 181 -25.57 -33.78 30.27
N MET A 182 -25.41 -32.71 29.51
CA MET A 182 -26.23 -32.46 28.33
C MET A 182 -25.77 -33.39 27.22
N THR A 183 -26.71 -34.10 26.61
CA THR A 183 -26.40 -35.00 25.49
C THR A 183 -26.26 -34.23 24.18
N ASP A 184 -25.53 -34.80 23.22
CA ASP A 184 -25.35 -34.22 21.90
C ASP A 184 -26.70 -33.90 21.22
N GLU A 185 -27.70 -34.78 21.36
CA GLU A 185 -29.03 -34.59 20.78
C GLU A 185 -29.80 -33.42 21.43
N GLU A 186 -29.66 -33.23 22.75
CA GLU A 186 -30.22 -32.07 23.44
C GLU A 186 -29.53 -30.77 22.99
N ILE A 187 -28.22 -30.79 22.76
CA ILE A 187 -27.45 -29.65 22.23
C ILE A 187 -27.95 -29.32 20.82
N LYS A 188 -28.09 -30.31 19.93
CA LYS A 188 -28.60 -30.10 18.57
C LYS A 188 -30.00 -29.47 18.60
N THR A 189 -30.89 -30.04 19.40
CA THR A 189 -32.28 -29.58 19.54
C THR A 189 -32.33 -28.15 20.06
N ALA A 190 -31.53 -27.83 21.08
CA ALA A 190 -31.47 -26.47 21.63
C ALA A 190 -30.98 -25.44 20.61
N ILE A 191 -29.97 -25.78 19.80
CA ILE A 191 -29.44 -24.90 18.74
C ILE A 191 -30.51 -24.67 17.66
N ARG A 192 -31.20 -25.73 17.22
CA ARG A 192 -32.28 -25.62 16.22
C ARG A 192 -33.41 -24.73 16.72
N ASN A 193 -33.89 -24.96 17.94
CA ASN A 193 -34.99 -24.20 18.54
C ASN A 193 -34.66 -22.70 18.71
N GLN A 194 -33.39 -22.36 18.92
CA GLN A 194 -32.97 -20.96 19.07
C GLN A 194 -32.79 -20.22 17.74
N ASN A 195 -32.59 -20.94 16.63
CA ASN A 195 -32.28 -20.34 15.33
C ASN A 195 -33.26 -20.80 14.23
N PRO A 196 -34.58 -20.70 14.43
CA PRO A 196 -35.58 -21.27 13.52
C PRO A 196 -35.43 -20.74 12.08
N ASP A 197 -35.01 -19.49 11.92
CA ASP A 197 -34.85 -18.82 10.62
C ASP A 197 -33.70 -19.40 9.78
N ILE A 198 -32.73 -20.09 10.38
CA ILE A 198 -31.61 -20.72 9.66
C ILE A 198 -32.04 -22.07 9.07
N TYR A 199 -33.02 -22.72 9.70
CA TYR A 199 -33.40 -24.11 9.47
C TYR A 199 -34.68 -24.26 8.62
N VAL A 200 -35.13 -23.19 7.95
CA VAL A 200 -36.45 -23.12 7.27
C VAL A 200 -36.55 -24.04 6.04
N ASP A 201 -35.43 -24.36 5.39
CA ASP A 201 -35.37 -25.12 4.13
C ASP A 201 -34.56 -26.43 4.21
N GLU A 202 -34.29 -26.96 5.41
CA GLU A 202 -33.45 -28.17 5.53
C GLU A 202 -34.17 -29.44 5.06
N GLN A 203 -33.63 -30.05 4.01
CA GLN A 203 -33.70 -31.50 3.80
C GLN A 203 -32.81 -32.16 4.87
N GLU A 204 -33.25 -33.27 5.46
CA GLU A 204 -32.69 -33.94 6.66
C GLU A 204 -31.17 -34.32 6.62
N GLU A 205 -30.44 -34.03 5.54
CA GLU A 205 -29.05 -34.48 5.35
C GLU A 205 -27.95 -33.59 5.97
N ASP A 206 -28.25 -32.37 6.40
CA ASP A 206 -27.26 -31.44 6.97
C ASP A 206 -27.14 -31.53 8.51
N ASP A 207 -26.84 -32.73 9.04
CA ASP A 207 -26.62 -32.92 10.47
C ASP A 207 -25.21 -32.43 10.89
N PHE A 208 -25.13 -31.43 11.77
CA PHE A 208 -23.86 -30.92 12.26
C PHE A 208 -23.27 -31.81 13.36
N LYS A 209 -21.95 -32.04 13.29
CA LYS A 209 -21.23 -32.90 14.24
C LYS A 209 -20.83 -32.13 15.50
N ILE A 210 -21.17 -32.66 16.66
CA ILE A 210 -20.71 -32.17 17.96
C ILE A 210 -19.38 -32.83 18.32
N GLN A 211 -18.46 -32.04 18.89
CA GLN A 211 -17.22 -32.52 19.48
C GLN A 211 -17.08 -31.91 20.86
N THR A 212 -17.00 -32.75 21.89
CA THR A 212 -16.75 -32.33 23.27
C THR A 212 -15.24 -32.26 23.52
N GLN A 213 -14.80 -31.19 24.19
CA GLN A 213 -13.45 -31.07 24.72
C GLN A 213 -13.55 -30.97 26.23
N ASP A 214 -13.38 -32.11 26.90
CA ASP A 214 -13.29 -32.14 28.35
C ASP A 214 -11.94 -31.59 28.77
N LYS A 215 -11.94 -30.57 29.64
CA LYS A 215 -10.74 -30.20 30.37
C LYS A 215 -10.56 -31.22 31.48
N GLU A 216 -9.66 -32.18 31.29
CA GLU A 216 -9.10 -32.96 32.40
C GLU A 216 -8.67 -31.97 33.49
N HIS A 217 -9.26 -32.12 34.68
CA HIS A 217 -8.89 -31.41 35.90
C HIS A 217 -8.07 -32.34 36.78
#